data_AF-A0A506Q157-F1
#
_entry.id   AF-A0A506Q157-F1
#
_cell.length_a   1.000
_cell.length_b   1.000
_cell.length_c   1.000
_cell.angle_alpha   90.00
_cell.angle_beta   90.00
_cell.angle_gamma   90.00
#
_symmetry.space_group_name_H-M   'P 1'
#
loop_
_entity.id
_entity.type
_entity.pdbx_description
1 polymer ?
#
loop_
_entity_poly.entity_id
_entity_poly.type
_entity_poly.pdbx_seq_one_letter_code
_entity_poly.pdbx_strand_id
1 'polypeptide(L)'
;MDILLRGIDPKYIKDIDKRCELLSMKLKRKYTRAEYLRSLIQNDVEHSLLQFKQDKFDEAVSNVSVSLERQENKLQEYIDVTNEFIRLIGQRE
;
A
#
# COMPACT_ATOMS: atom_id res chain seq x y z
N MET A 1 -20.35 4.49 -21.93
CA MET A 1 -21.10 4.69 -20.68
C MET A 1 -21.14 6.18 -20.39
N ASP A 2 -22.32 6.78 -20.55
CA ASP A 2 -22.53 8.21 -20.33
C ASP A 2 -23.01 8.40 -18.89
N ILE A 3 -22.10 8.85 -18.03
CA ILE A 3 -22.39 9.12 -16.63
C ILE A 3 -23.33 10.33 -16.59
N LEU A 4 -24.55 10.13 -16.11
CA LEU A 4 -25.53 11.20 -15.97
C LEU A 4 -25.57 11.66 -14.52
N LEU A 5 -25.11 12.89 -14.29
CA LEU A 5 -25.06 13.51 -12.98
C LEU A 5 -26.29 14.40 -12.76
N ARG A 6 -27.00 14.23 -11.63
CA ARG A 6 -28.15 15.05 -11.22
C ARG A 6 -28.00 15.50 -9.76
N GLY A 7 -28.62 16.63 -9.43
CA GLY A 7 -28.70 17.12 -8.04
C GLY A 7 -27.36 17.63 -7.47
N ILE A 8 -26.41 18.01 -8.34
CA ILE A 8 -25.11 18.55 -7.91
C ILE A 8 -25.20 20.06 -7.73
N ASP A 9 -24.64 20.57 -6.64
CA ASP A 9 -24.49 22.01 -6.42
C ASP A 9 -23.68 22.64 -7.58
N PRO A 10 -24.22 23.68 -8.25
CA PRO A 10 -23.55 24.39 -9.34
C PRO A 10 -22.11 24.86 -9.03
N LYS A 11 -21.78 25.09 -7.75
CA LYS A 11 -20.43 25.44 -7.32
C LYS A 11 -19.40 24.37 -7.71
N TYR A 12 -19.71 23.10 -7.46
CA TYR A 12 -18.81 22.00 -7.81
C TYR A 12 -18.65 21.85 -9.33
N ILE A 13 -19.69 22.12 -10.10
CA ILE A 13 -19.61 22.11 -11.57
C ILE A 13 -18.63 23.18 -12.06
N LYS A 14 -18.69 24.40 -11.49
CA LYS A 14 -17.75 25.48 -11.82
C LYS A 14 -16.31 25.14 -11.47
N ASP A 15 -16.09 24.46 -10.35
CA ASP A 15 -14.74 24.06 -9.94
C ASP A 15 -14.18 22.95 -10.84
N ILE A 16 -15.02 21.98 -11.24
CA ILE A 16 -14.67 20.97 -12.25
C ILE A 16 -14.28 21.64 -13.57
N ASP A 17 -15.05 22.64 -14.01
CA ASP A 17 -14.78 23.38 -15.24
C ASP A 17 -13.43 24.07 -15.24
N LYS A 18 -13.12 24.80 -14.17
CA LYS A 18 -11.81 25.44 -14.00
C LYS A 18 -10.67 24.41 -14.08
N ARG A 19 -10.85 23.24 -13.47
CA ARG A 19 -9.84 22.17 -13.52
C ARG A 19 -9.70 21.57 -14.92
N CYS A 20 -10.81 21.36 -15.63
CA CYS A 20 -10.79 20.92 -17.03
C CYS A 20 -10.07 21.93 -17.95
N GLU A 21 -10.28 23.24 -17.74
CA GLU A 21 -9.56 24.29 -18.47
C GLU A 21 -8.06 24.22 -18.21
N LEU A 22 -7.65 24.16 -16.94
CA LEU A 22 -6.23 24.03 -16.56
C LEU A 22 -5.57 22.78 -17.15
N LEU A 23 -6.26 21.64 -17.12
CA LEU A 23 -5.79 20.40 -17.74
C LEU A 23 -5.71 20.51 -19.26
N SER A 24 -6.68 21.18 -19.88
CA SER A 24 -6.69 21.41 -21.33
C SER A 24 -5.48 22.24 -21.77
N MET A 25 -5.14 23.29 -20.99
CA MET A 25 -3.95 24.11 -21.24
C MET A 25 -2.67 23.30 -21.09
N LYS A 26 -2.54 22.51 -20.01
CA LYS A 26 -1.34 21.69 -19.75
C LYS A 26 -1.12 20.60 -20.80
N LEU A 27 -2.19 19.91 -21.19
CA LEU A 27 -2.14 18.79 -22.14
C LEU A 27 -2.19 19.24 -23.61
N LYS A 28 -2.37 20.54 -23.87
CA LYS A 28 -2.57 21.12 -25.21
C LYS A 28 -3.68 20.44 -26.03
N ARG A 29 -4.71 19.91 -25.35
CA ARG A 29 -5.90 19.29 -25.97
C ARG A 29 -7.15 19.64 -25.19
N LYS A 30 -8.31 19.64 -25.82
CA LYS A 30 -9.58 19.79 -25.10
C LYS A 30 -9.77 18.62 -24.15
N TYR A 31 -9.89 18.92 -22.86
CA TYR A 31 -10.12 17.96 -21.80
C TYR A 31 -11.53 18.15 -21.25
N THR A 32 -12.37 17.14 -21.42
CA THR A 32 -13.81 17.23 -21.13
C THR A 32 -14.12 16.91 -19.68
N ARG A 33 -15.28 17.40 -19.18
CA ARG A 33 -15.80 17.01 -17.86
C ARG A 33 -15.92 15.50 -17.69
N ALA A 34 -16.38 14.81 -18.74
CA ALA A 34 -16.55 13.36 -18.73
C ALA A 34 -15.20 12.63 -18.56
N GLU A 35 -14.15 13.07 -19.26
CA GLU A 35 -12.80 12.54 -19.07
C GLU A 35 -12.27 12.83 -17.67
N TYR A 36 -12.50 14.04 -17.15
CA TYR A 36 -12.09 14.40 -15.80
C TYR A 36 -12.73 13.52 -14.73
N LEU A 37 -14.04 13.31 -14.82
CA LEU A 37 -14.77 12.47 -13.89
C LEU A 37 -14.36 11.00 -13.99
N ARG A 38 -14.15 10.48 -15.21
CA ARG A 38 -13.60 9.12 -15.40
C ARG A 38 -12.23 8.98 -14.75
N SER A 39 -11.35 9.95 -14.95
CA SER A 39 -10.03 9.95 -14.34
C SER A 39 -10.10 10.03 -12.81
N LEU A 40 -11.02 10.82 -12.24
CA LEU A 40 -11.21 10.88 -10.79
C LEU A 40 -11.67 9.53 -10.23
N ILE A 41 -12.67 8.90 -10.84
CA ILE A 41 -13.17 7.58 -10.41
C ILE A 41 -12.06 6.53 -10.52
N GLN A 42 -11.32 6.54 -11.63
CA GLN A 42 -10.23 5.59 -11.83
C GLN A 42 -9.10 5.80 -10.81
N ASN A 43 -8.68 7.04 -10.57
CA ASN A 43 -7.65 7.36 -9.59
C ASN A 43 -8.07 7.00 -8.16
N ASP A 44 -9.33 7.23 -7.77
CA ASP A 44 -9.82 6.85 -6.43
C ASP A 44 -9.77 5.34 -6.22
N VAL A 45 -10.27 4.57 -7.19
CA VAL A 45 -10.26 3.10 -7.12
C VAL A 45 -8.83 2.56 -7.10
N GLU A 46 -7.95 3.11 -7.94
CA GLU A 46 -6.54 2.73 -7.98
C GLU A 46 -5.82 3.10 -6.68
N HIS A 47 -6.14 4.25 -6.06
CA HIS A 47 -5.55 4.69 -4.80
C HIS A 47 -5.98 3.81 -3.63
N SER A 48 -7.27 3.50 -3.50
CA SER A 48 -7.75 2.57 -2.46
C SER A 48 -7.19 1.16 -2.64
N LEU A 49 -7.07 0.69 -3.89
CA LEU A 49 -6.46 -0.61 -4.18
C LEU A 49 -4.95 -0.62 -3.86
N LEU A 50 -4.25 0.49 -4.12
CA LEU A 50 -2.83 0.62 -3.80
C LEU A 50 -2.61 0.60 -2.29
N GLN A 51 -3.40 1.35 -1.53
CA GLN A 51 -3.36 1.34 -0.06
C GLN A 51 -3.62 -0.08 0.48
N PHE A 52 -4.66 -0.75 0.00
CA PHE A 52 -4.93 -2.13 0.41
C PHE A 52 -3.77 -3.09 0.12
N LYS A 53 -3.11 -2.96 -1.04
CA LYS A 53 -1.94 -3.76 -1.39
C LYS A 53 -0.74 -3.45 -0.49
N GLN A 54 -0.52 -2.17 -0.16
CA GLN A 54 0.53 -1.75 0.75
C GLN A 54 0.29 -2.32 2.16
N ASP A 55 -0.92 -2.19 2.70
CA ASP A 55 -1.27 -2.74 4.01
C ASP A 55 -1.03 -4.25 4.08
N LYS A 56 -1.42 -4.99 3.03
CA LYS A 56 -1.19 -6.44 2.96
C LYS A 56 0.28 -6.81 2.80
N PHE A 57 1.05 -6.00 2.09
CA PHE A 57 2.49 -6.20 1.96
C PHE A 57 3.19 -5.95 3.30
N ASP A 58 2.85 -4.87 3.99
CA ASP A 58 3.41 -4.51 5.29
C ASP A 58 3.06 -5.56 6.36
N GLU A 59 1.83 -6.08 6.34
CA GLU A 59 1.41 -7.21 7.19
C GLU A 59 2.27 -8.47 6.92
N ALA A 60 2.50 -8.81 5.65
CA ALA A 60 3.32 -9.96 5.28
C ALA A 60 4.78 -9.77 5.71
N VAL A 61 5.36 -8.59 5.47
CA VAL A 61 6.73 -8.24 5.90
C VAL A 61 6.85 -8.34 7.41
N SER A 62 5.90 -7.76 8.16
CA SER A 62 5.90 -7.83 9.63
C SER A 62 5.86 -9.28 10.13
N ASN A 63 4.99 -10.11 9.56
CA ASN A 63 4.89 -11.54 9.92
C ASN A 63 6.19 -12.30 9.63
N VAL A 64 6.85 -12.00 8.52
CA VAL A 64 8.14 -12.60 8.16
C VAL A 64 9.23 -12.14 9.13
N SER A 65 9.32 -10.84 9.42
CA SER A 65 10.29 -10.29 10.38
C SER A 65 10.15 -10.92 11.76
N VAL A 66 8.93 -10.99 12.30
CA VAL A 66 8.65 -11.65 13.59
C VAL A 66 9.02 -13.12 13.57
N SER A 67 8.76 -13.81 12.45
CA SER A 67 9.11 -15.23 12.31
C SER A 67 10.62 -15.45 12.28
N LEU A 68 11.38 -14.58 11.62
CA LEU A 68 12.84 -14.64 11.57
C LEU A 68 13.45 -14.37 12.94
N GLU A 69 12.99 -13.35 13.66
CA GLU A 69 13.44 -13.04 15.02
C GLU A 69 13.20 -14.23 15.97
N ARG A 70 12.04 -14.87 15.86
CA ARG A 70 11.75 -16.09 16.64
C ARG A 70 12.67 -17.26 16.27
N GLN A 71 13.04 -17.41 15.01
CA GLN A 71 13.96 -18.45 14.57
C GLN A 71 15.38 -18.18 15.07
N GLU A 72 15.84 -16.93 15.02
CA GLU A 72 17.12 -16.50 15.56
C GLU A 72 17.23 -16.83 17.05
N ASN A 73 16.22 -16.47 17.85
CA ASN A 73 16.19 -16.78 19.28
C ASN A 73 16.26 -18.28 19.56
N LYS A 74 15.50 -19.10 18.81
CA LYS A 74 15.54 -20.56 18.96
C LYS A 74 16.89 -21.17 18.60
N LEU A 75 17.56 -20.62 17.58
CA LEU A 75 18.90 -21.06 17.20
C LEU A 75 19.91 -20.70 18.29
N GLN A 76 19.80 -19.52 18.89
CA GLN A 76 20.65 -19.14 20.01
C GLN A 76 20.43 -20.04 21.22
N GLU A 77 19.18 -20.32 21.60
CA GLU A 77 18.85 -21.27 22.67
C GLU A 77 19.46 -22.67 22.39
N TYR A 78 19.35 -23.15 21.15
CA TYR A 78 19.94 -24.43 20.75
C TYR A 78 21.48 -24.43 20.88
N ILE A 79 22.14 -23.34 20.47
CA ILE A 79 23.59 -23.17 20.62
C ILE A 79 23.98 -23.17 22.10
N ASP A 80 23.25 -22.45 22.94
CA ASP A 80 23.54 -22.34 24.36
C ASP A 80 23.42 -23.70 25.07
N VAL A 81 22.32 -24.42 24.83
CA VAL A 81 22.12 -25.78 25.36
C VAL A 81 23.18 -26.75 24.86
N THR A 82 23.56 -26.66 23.58
CA THR A 82 24.61 -27.52 23.01
C THR A 82 25.97 -27.24 23.65
N ASN A 83 26.32 -25.98 23.86
CA ASN A 83 27.57 -25.59 24.52
C ASN A 83 27.61 -26.06 25.99
N GLU A 84 26.48 -25.95 26.71
CA GLU A 84 26.36 -26.48 28.07
C GLU A 84 26.53 -28.01 28.10
N PHE A 85 25.88 -28.72 27.18
CA PHE A 85 26.01 -30.17 27.05
C PHE A 85 27.45 -30.61 26.79
N ILE A 86 28.15 -29.94 25.86
CA ILE A 86 29.57 -30.20 25.56
C ILE A 86 30.44 -29.98 26.81
N ARG A 87 30.20 -28.91 27.58
CA ARG A 87 30.92 -28.66 28.84
C ARG A 87 30.71 -29.77 29.85
N LEU A 88 29.47 -30.23 30.02
CA LEU A 88 29.14 -31.30 30.97
C LEU A 88 29.81 -32.63 30.61
N ILE A 89 29.92 -32.94 29.32
CA ILE A 89 30.62 -34.16 28.86
C ILE A 89 32.14 -33.99 29.01
N GLY A 90 32.70 -32.86 28.58
CA GLY A 90 34.14 -32.61 28.66
C GLY A 90 34.69 -32.51 30.09
N GLN A 91 33.84 -32.28 31.09
CA GLN A 91 34.21 -32.33 32.52
C GLN A 91 34.22 -33.75 33.11
N ARG A 92 33.75 -34.77 32.37
CA ARG A 92 33.71 -36.18 32.81
C ARG A 92 34.90 -37.01 32.31
N GLU A 93 35.81 -36.42 31.54
CA GLU A 93 37.12 -36.99 31.18
C GLU A 93 38.22 -36.45 32.11
#